data_AF-A0A0S8IRV8-F1
#
_entry.id   AF-A0A0S8IRV8-F1
#
_cell.length_a   1.000
_cell.length_b   1.000
_cell.length_c   1.000
_cell.angle_alpha   90.00
_cell.angle_beta   90.00
_cell.angle_gamma   90.00
#
_symmetry.space_group_name_H-M   'P 1'
#
loop_
_entity.id
_entity.type
_entity.pdbx_description
1 polymer ?
#
loop_
_entity_poly.entity_id
_entity_poly.type
_entity_poly.pdbx_seq_one_letter_code
_entity_poly.pdbx_strand_id
1 'polypeptide(L)'
;MRFDYPSRVKIGVVLLLLVTLYGGCKVIVWGVKLGSGRPGADDRITVYERRFEELKKDLPADAVVGYVSDKTAEQPSGGKPFTGSDVLLTQYALAPVIVSNAVKTDLVVGNFQDPRNIASLARKEGLVLVRDYGLGVALFKRKGE
;
A
#
# COMPACT_ATOMS: atom_id res chain seq x y z
N MET A 1 16.37 -53.27 27.01
CA MET A 1 17.26 -52.14 27.35
C MET A 1 16.44 -51.10 28.10
N ARG A 2 16.58 -51.00 29.44
CA ARG A 2 15.87 -49.99 30.24
C ARG A 2 16.67 -48.70 30.20
N PHE A 3 16.17 -47.70 29.48
CA PHE A 3 16.79 -46.36 29.50
C PHE A 3 16.44 -45.66 30.80
N ASP A 4 17.46 -45.22 31.54
CA ASP A 4 17.32 -44.44 32.77
C ASP A 4 16.59 -43.10 32.49
N TYR A 5 15.77 -42.68 33.44
CA TYR A 5 15.02 -41.41 33.40
C TYR A 5 15.87 -40.18 32.98
N PRO A 6 17.07 -39.93 33.55
CA PRO A 6 17.89 -38.79 33.14
C PRO A 6 18.36 -38.89 31.67
N SER A 7 18.55 -40.10 31.15
CA SER A 7 18.98 -40.32 29.76
C SER A 7 17.86 -39.97 28.78
N ARG A 8 16.60 -40.27 29.13
CA ARG A 8 15.43 -39.91 28.31
C ARG A 8 15.21 -38.40 28.25
N VAL A 9 15.38 -37.71 29.38
CA VAL A 9 15.26 -36.25 29.45
C VAL A 9 16.33 -35.55 28.60
N LYS A 10 17.59 -36.00 28.69
CA LYS A 10 18.69 -35.47 27.84
C LYS A 10 18.39 -35.64 26.35
N ILE A 11 17.91 -36.80 25.94
CA ILE A 11 17.53 -37.07 24.54
C ILE A 11 16.41 -36.12 24.11
N GLY A 12 15.38 -35.93 24.94
CA GLY A 12 14.28 -35.01 24.64
C GLY A 12 14.73 -33.55 24.46
N VAL A 13 15.61 -33.06 25.33
CA VAL A 13 16.15 -31.69 25.24
C VAL A 13 16.99 -31.52 23.97
N VAL A 14 17.85 -32.50 23.65
CA VAL A 14 18.65 -32.46 22.42
C VAL A 14 17.76 -32.45 21.18
N LEU A 15 16.70 -33.26 21.16
CA LEU A 15 15.76 -33.30 20.04
C LEU A 15 15.04 -31.95 19.86
N LEU A 16 14.64 -31.30 20.95
CA LEU A 16 13.98 -30.01 20.93
C LEU A 16 14.92 -28.91 20.42
N LEU A 17 16.18 -28.91 20.85
CA LEU A 17 17.22 -28.00 20.34
C LEU A 17 17.46 -28.21 18.84
N LEU A 18 17.51 -29.45 18.37
CA LEU A 18 17.71 -29.75 16.95
C LEU A 18 16.52 -29.30 16.09
N VAL A 19 15.28 -29.48 16.55
CA VAL A 19 14.08 -29.05 15.83
C VAL A 19 14.00 -27.53 15.75
N THR A 20 14.28 -26.83 16.85
CA THR A 20 14.28 -25.36 16.89
C THR A 20 15.40 -24.78 16.03
N LEU A 21 16.60 -25.36 16.09
CA LEU A 21 17.73 -24.94 15.25
C LEU A 21 17.47 -25.19 13.76
N TYR A 22 16.90 -26.35 13.41
CA TYR A 22 16.54 -26.67 12.03
C TYR A 22 15.48 -25.70 11.47
N GLY A 23 14.45 -25.38 12.27
CA GLY A 23 13.46 -24.37 11.91
C GLY A 23 14.07 -22.99 11.71
N GLY A 24 14.93 -22.56 12.63
CA GLY A 24 15.65 -21.29 12.54
C GLY A 24 16.53 -21.19 11.29
N CYS A 25 17.35 -22.21 11.02
CA CYS A 25 18.19 -22.27 9.82
C CYS A 25 17.35 -22.20 8.53
N LYS A 26 16.21 -22.89 8.48
CA LYS A 26 15.33 -22.84 7.31
C LYS A 26 14.76 -21.45 7.09
N VAL A 27 14.33 -20.77 8.15
CA VAL A 27 13.80 -19.39 8.08
C VAL A 27 14.87 -18.42 7.61
N ILE A 28 16.10 -18.53 8.12
CA ILE A 28 17.22 -17.67 7.70
C ILE A 28 17.57 -17.91 6.23
N VAL A 29 17.71 -19.17 5.81
CA VAL A 29 18.02 -19.50 4.41
C VAL A 29 16.90 -19.05 3.46
N TRP A 30 15.64 -19.19 3.88
CA TRP A 30 14.51 -18.73 3.09
C TRP A 30 14.44 -17.20 3.03
N GLY A 31 14.65 -16.53 4.17
CA GLY A 31 14.71 -15.08 4.27
C GLY A 31 15.84 -14.46 3.45
N VAL A 32 17.03 -15.08 3.44
CA VAL A 32 18.16 -14.66 2.60
C VAL A 32 17.85 -14.87 1.11
N LYS A 33 17.19 -15.97 0.74
CA LYS A 33 16.75 -16.20 -0.65
C LYS A 33 15.65 -15.22 -1.11
N LEU A 34 14.76 -14.82 -0.21
CA LEU A 34 13.75 -13.78 -0.45
C LEU A 34 14.38 -12.38 -0.51
N GLY A 35 15.35 -12.11 0.35
CA GLY A 35 16.10 -10.85 0.42
C GLY A 35 17.20 -10.71 -0.65
N SER A 36 17.55 -11.79 -1.37
CA SER A 36 18.47 -11.75 -2.52
C SER A 36 17.81 -11.24 -3.81
N GLY A 37 16.72 -10.47 -3.70
CA GLY A 37 16.36 -9.50 -4.72
C GLY A 37 17.52 -8.50 -4.87
N ARG A 38 17.82 -8.09 -6.11
CA ARG A 38 18.94 -7.18 -6.41
C ARG A 38 18.95 -5.99 -5.44
N PRO A 39 20.05 -5.70 -4.73
CA PRO A 39 20.22 -4.42 -4.06
C PRO A 39 20.05 -3.31 -5.10
N GLY A 40 18.98 -2.53 -5.01
CA GLY A 40 18.65 -1.48 -5.98
C GLY A 40 17.59 -1.82 -7.04
N ALA A 41 16.94 -2.99 -6.99
CA ALA A 41 15.61 -3.10 -7.57
C ALA A 41 14.69 -2.28 -6.67
N ASP A 42 14.23 -1.11 -7.13
CA ASP A 42 13.40 -0.20 -6.34
C ASP A 42 12.28 -1.01 -5.64
N ASP A 43 12.23 -0.92 -4.31
CA ASP A 43 11.16 -1.56 -3.54
C ASP A 43 9.82 -1.06 -4.08
N ARG A 44 8.82 -1.94 -4.10
CA ARG A 44 7.50 -1.64 -4.67
C ARG A 44 6.88 -0.41 -4.01
N ILE A 45 7.21 -0.16 -2.74
CA ILE A 45 6.79 1.02 -1.99
C ILE A 45 7.50 2.27 -2.53
N THR A 46 8.83 2.24 -2.70
CA THR A 46 9.60 3.36 -3.26
C THR A 46 9.14 3.74 -4.67
N VAL A 47 8.89 2.76 -5.54
CA VAL A 47 8.32 3.04 -6.89
C VAL A 47 6.95 3.69 -6.77
N TYR A 48 6.13 3.25 -5.81
CA TYR A 48 4.81 3.79 -5.59
C TYR A 48 4.87 5.23 -5.09
N GLU A 49 5.68 5.53 -4.07
CA GLU A 49 5.89 6.88 -3.52
C GLU A 49 6.33 7.87 -4.61
N ARG A 50 7.27 7.46 -5.47
CA ARG A 50 7.80 8.31 -6.55
C ARG A 50 6.71 8.85 -7.48
N ARG A 51 5.60 8.11 -7.68
CA ARG A 51 4.45 8.55 -8.48
C ARG A 51 3.73 9.76 -7.88
N PHE A 52 3.79 9.92 -6.55
CA PHE A 52 3.06 10.94 -5.80
C PHE A 52 3.95 12.13 -5.39
N GLU A 53 5.27 12.08 -5.63
CA GLU A 53 6.22 13.11 -5.21
C GLU A 53 5.88 14.50 -5.75
N GLU A 54 5.47 14.61 -7.02
CA GLU A 54 5.10 15.89 -7.60
C GLU A 54 3.78 16.41 -7.03
N LEU A 55 2.78 15.55 -6.89
CA LEU A 55 1.50 15.90 -6.28
C LEU A 55 1.68 16.38 -4.84
N LYS A 56 2.54 15.71 -4.06
CA LYS A 56 2.81 16.06 -2.67
C LYS A 56 3.37 17.47 -2.50
N LYS A 57 4.13 17.97 -3.48
CA LYS A 57 4.69 19.34 -3.47
C LYS A 57 3.63 20.41 -3.69
N ASP A 58 2.56 20.06 -4.40
CA ASP A 58 1.45 20.96 -4.72
C ASP A 58 0.36 20.97 -3.63
N LEU A 59 0.37 20.00 -2.72
CA LEU A 59 -0.61 19.89 -1.64
C LEU A 59 -0.11 20.56 -0.35
N PRO A 60 -0.95 21.36 0.35
CA PRO A 60 -0.63 21.84 1.68
C PRO A 60 -0.44 20.68 2.66
N ALA A 61 0.53 20.78 3.57
CA ALA A 61 0.88 19.71 4.51
C ALA A 61 -0.26 19.34 5.48
N ASP A 62 -1.19 20.26 5.73
CA ASP A 62 -2.37 20.14 6.58
C ASP A 62 -3.66 19.88 5.78
N ALA A 63 -3.56 19.69 4.46
CA ALA A 63 -4.73 19.47 3.62
C ALA A 63 -5.40 18.11 3.89
N VAL A 64 -6.73 18.12 3.79
CA VAL A 64 -7.55 16.91 3.71
C VAL A 64 -8.02 16.76 2.28
N VAL A 65 -7.56 15.71 1.60
CA VAL A 65 -7.89 15.42 0.20
C VAL A 65 -8.74 14.16 0.12
N GLY A 66 -9.68 14.13 -0.82
CA GLY A 66 -10.47 12.95 -1.12
C GLY A 66 -9.69 12.00 -2.00
N TYR A 67 -10.22 10.80 -2.20
CA TYR A 67 -9.56 9.77 -3.00
C TYR A 67 -10.51 9.19 -4.05
N VAL A 68 -9.97 8.92 -5.25
CA VAL A 68 -10.68 8.22 -6.31
C VAL A 68 -9.74 7.27 -7.06
N SER A 69 -10.23 6.10 -7.48
CA SER A 69 -9.45 5.10 -8.21
C SER A 69 -10.31 4.31 -9.20
N ASP A 70 -9.68 3.84 -10.28
CA ASP A 70 -10.30 3.00 -11.30
C ASP A 70 -10.29 1.50 -10.95
N LYS A 71 -9.60 1.09 -9.88
CA LYS A 71 -9.72 -0.28 -9.39
C LYS A 71 -11.16 -0.55 -8.92
N THR A 72 -11.72 -1.61 -9.47
CA THR A 72 -13.11 -2.06 -9.29
C THR A 72 -13.43 -2.60 -7.90
N ALA A 73 -12.44 -2.68 -6.99
CA ALA A 73 -12.69 -3.06 -5.60
C ALA A 73 -13.35 -1.87 -4.88
N GLU A 74 -14.69 -1.90 -4.89
CA GLU A 74 -15.55 -1.06 -4.06
C GLU A 74 -15.49 0.43 -4.41
N GLN A 75 -15.85 0.76 -5.67
CA GLN A 75 -16.28 2.12 -5.99
C GLN A 75 -17.43 2.51 -5.05
N PRO A 76 -17.32 3.64 -4.32
CA PRO A 76 -18.38 4.23 -3.51
C PRO A 76 -19.62 4.67 -4.29
N SER A 77 -20.35 3.75 -4.89
CA SER A 77 -21.71 4.08 -5.32
C SER A 77 -22.52 4.40 -4.06
N GLY A 78 -22.93 5.66 -3.89
CA GLY A 78 -23.78 6.10 -2.77
C GLY A 78 -23.05 6.60 -1.51
N GLY A 79 -21.80 7.08 -1.61
CA GLY A 79 -21.12 7.77 -0.50
C GLY A 79 -20.49 6.87 0.56
N LYS A 80 -20.19 5.61 0.22
CA LYS A 80 -19.42 4.70 1.08
C LYS A 80 -17.92 5.04 1.05
N PRO A 81 -17.13 4.73 2.09
CA PRO A 81 -15.69 4.93 2.04
C PRO A 81 -15.03 3.96 1.04
N PHE A 82 -13.98 4.37 0.31
CA PHE A 82 -13.09 3.42 -0.36
C PHE A 82 -12.40 2.53 0.69
N THR A 83 -12.50 1.21 0.55
CA THR A 83 -11.89 0.23 1.46
C THR A 83 -10.93 -0.65 0.67
N GLY A 84 -9.66 -0.23 0.59
CA GLY A 84 -8.65 -0.97 -0.17
C GLY A 84 -7.22 -0.60 0.21
N SER A 85 -6.29 -1.51 -0.12
CA SER A 85 -4.85 -1.33 0.08
C SER A 85 -4.31 -0.05 -0.57
N ASP A 86 -4.91 0.37 -1.68
CA ASP A 86 -4.42 1.52 -2.45
C ASP A 86 -4.67 2.85 -1.74
N VAL A 87 -5.75 2.96 -0.96
CA VAL A 87 -6.03 4.17 -0.16
C VAL A 87 -4.99 4.33 0.94
N LEU A 88 -4.68 3.23 1.64
CA LEU A 88 -3.65 3.18 2.67
C LEU A 88 -2.26 3.50 2.11
N LEU A 89 -1.91 2.92 0.95
CA LEU A 89 -0.63 3.22 0.29
C LEU A 89 -0.56 4.67 -0.19
N THR A 90 -1.66 5.23 -0.70
CA THR A 90 -1.73 6.65 -1.09
C THR A 90 -1.57 7.56 0.12
N GLN A 91 -2.24 7.23 1.24
CA GLN A 91 -2.10 7.97 2.50
C GLN A 91 -0.67 7.93 3.03
N TYR A 92 -0.01 6.77 2.94
CA TYR A 92 1.39 6.63 3.31
C TYR A 92 2.31 7.50 2.42
N ALA A 93 2.13 7.46 1.10
CA ALA A 93 2.94 8.24 0.16
C ALA A 93 2.76 9.77 0.33
N LEU A 94 1.55 10.21 0.62
CA LEU A 94 1.20 11.63 0.73
C LEU A 94 1.40 12.22 2.13
N ALA A 95 1.70 11.41 3.16
CA ALA A 95 1.93 11.90 4.52
C ALA A 95 2.91 13.10 4.54
N PRO A 96 2.59 14.23 5.22
CA PRO A 96 1.57 14.38 6.26
C PRO A 96 0.13 14.68 5.78
N VAL A 97 -0.11 14.81 4.47
CA VAL A 97 -1.45 15.11 3.93
C VAL A 97 -2.44 13.99 4.30
N ILE A 98 -3.63 14.38 4.76
CA ILE A 98 -4.67 13.41 5.16
C ILE A 98 -5.49 13.01 3.93
N VAL A 99 -5.49 11.73 3.61
CA VAL A 99 -6.32 11.17 2.55
C VAL A 99 -7.62 10.65 3.17
N SER A 100 -8.73 11.25 2.77
CA SER A 100 -10.08 10.83 3.10
C SER A 100 -10.58 9.81 2.09
N ASN A 101 -11.14 8.72 2.59
CA ASN A 101 -11.74 7.66 1.77
C ASN A 101 -13.06 8.10 1.11
N ALA A 102 -13.49 9.35 1.31
CA ALA A 102 -14.68 9.94 0.70
C ALA A 102 -14.31 11.00 -0.34
N VAL A 103 -15.11 11.09 -1.40
CA VAL A 103 -14.96 12.10 -2.48
C VAL A 103 -15.55 13.48 -2.09
N LYS A 104 -15.93 13.67 -0.82
CA LYS A 104 -16.66 14.86 -0.33
C LYS A 104 -15.76 16.02 0.11
N THR A 105 -14.58 16.13 -0.46
CA THR A 105 -13.60 17.19 -0.18
C THR A 105 -13.45 18.10 -1.40
N ASP A 106 -12.92 19.31 -1.19
CA ASP A 106 -12.73 20.26 -2.30
C ASP A 106 -11.70 19.77 -3.31
N LEU A 107 -10.62 19.16 -2.82
CA LEU A 107 -9.57 18.52 -3.61
C LEU A 107 -9.69 17.00 -3.52
N VAL A 108 -9.51 16.33 -4.65
CA VAL A 108 -9.59 14.86 -4.76
C VAL A 108 -8.37 14.35 -5.51
N VAL A 109 -7.65 13.41 -4.91
CA VAL A 109 -6.53 12.70 -5.51
C VAL A 109 -7.03 11.49 -6.26
N GLY A 110 -6.64 11.38 -7.53
CA GLY A 110 -6.87 10.21 -8.36
C GLY A 110 -5.65 9.32 -8.43
N ASN A 111 -5.86 8.02 -8.23
CA ASN A 111 -4.87 6.97 -8.45
C ASN A 111 -5.44 5.93 -9.42
N PHE A 112 -4.95 5.98 -10.66
CA PHE A 112 -5.42 5.20 -11.79
C PHE A 112 -4.38 4.16 -12.21
N GLN A 113 -4.82 2.93 -12.46
CA GLN A 113 -4.01 1.92 -13.13
C GLN A 113 -4.01 2.13 -14.64
N ASP A 114 -5.16 2.53 -15.21
CA ASP A 114 -5.31 2.85 -16.62
C ASP A 114 -5.65 4.34 -16.78
N PRO A 115 -4.71 5.16 -17.30
CA PRO A 115 -4.92 6.60 -17.52
C PRO A 115 -6.15 6.91 -18.40
N ARG A 116 -6.60 5.97 -19.24
CA ARG A 116 -7.80 6.16 -20.08
C ARG A 116 -9.08 6.29 -19.24
N ASN A 117 -9.08 5.84 -18.00
CA ASN A 117 -10.21 5.92 -17.08
C ASN A 117 -10.32 7.28 -16.37
N ILE A 118 -9.31 8.14 -16.47
CA ILE A 118 -9.26 9.45 -15.78
C ILE A 118 -10.49 10.29 -16.14
N ALA A 119 -10.75 10.48 -17.44
CA ALA A 119 -11.82 11.36 -17.91
C ALA A 119 -13.22 10.80 -17.60
N SER A 120 -13.42 9.49 -17.76
CA SER A 120 -14.71 8.84 -17.52
C SER A 120 -15.07 8.86 -16.03
N LEU A 121 -14.10 8.59 -15.15
CA LEU A 121 -14.31 8.61 -13.71
C LEU A 121 -14.50 10.03 -13.17
N ALA A 122 -13.71 10.99 -13.65
CA ALA A 122 -13.88 12.40 -13.29
C ALA A 122 -15.29 12.90 -13.65
N ARG A 123 -15.79 12.57 -14.84
CA ARG A 123 -17.16 12.92 -15.25
C ARG A 123 -18.23 12.25 -14.38
N LYS A 124 -18.05 10.97 -14.03
CA LYS A 124 -18.97 10.21 -13.19
C LYS A 124 -19.09 10.82 -11.78
N GLU A 125 -17.97 11.24 -11.20
CA GLU A 125 -17.91 11.77 -9.84
C GLU A 125 -18.10 13.31 -9.76
N GLY A 126 -18.38 13.97 -10.88
CA GLY A 126 -18.57 15.43 -10.92
C GLY A 126 -17.30 16.21 -10.59
N LEU A 127 -16.15 15.72 -11.05
CA LEU A 127 -14.83 16.29 -10.78
C LEU A 127 -14.29 17.04 -12.00
N VAL A 128 -13.50 18.08 -11.74
CA VAL A 128 -12.78 18.86 -12.75
C VAL A 128 -11.29 18.62 -12.54
N LEU A 129 -10.59 18.23 -13.62
CA LEU A 129 -9.14 18.01 -13.58
C LEU A 129 -8.43 19.35 -13.31
N VAL A 130 -7.65 19.40 -12.22
CA VAL A 130 -6.79 20.53 -11.89
C VAL A 130 -5.44 20.34 -12.57
N ARG A 131 -4.85 19.15 -12.39
CA ARG A 131 -3.55 18.80 -12.95
C ARG A 131 -3.40 17.28 -13.09
N ASP A 132 -2.79 16.85 -14.19
CA ASP A 132 -2.30 15.50 -14.39
C ASP A 132 -0.80 15.46 -14.06
N TYR A 133 -0.38 14.54 -13.20
CA TYR A 133 1.01 14.35 -12.78
C TYR A 133 1.67 13.18 -13.53
N GLY A 134 0.96 12.56 -14.47
CA GLY A 134 1.40 11.35 -15.13
C GLY A 134 1.39 10.14 -14.21
N LEU A 135 1.84 9.00 -14.73
CA LEU A 135 1.91 7.72 -14.00
C LEU A 135 0.58 7.30 -13.35
N GLY A 136 -0.55 7.77 -13.89
CA GLY A 136 -1.88 7.53 -13.36
C GLY A 136 -2.22 8.31 -12.08
N VAL A 137 -1.50 9.40 -11.78
CA VAL A 137 -1.80 10.29 -10.64
C VAL A 137 -2.35 11.60 -11.17
N ALA A 138 -3.50 12.02 -10.65
CA ALA A 138 -4.14 13.27 -11.04
C ALA A 138 -4.75 13.97 -9.82
N LEU A 139 -4.79 15.30 -9.85
CA LEU A 139 -5.51 16.11 -8.88
C LEU A 139 -6.76 16.68 -9.52
N PHE A 140 -7.87 16.57 -8.80
CA PHE A 140 -9.15 17.12 -9.19
C PHE A 140 -9.66 18.10 -8.15
N LYS A 141 -10.56 18.97 -8.61
CA LYS A 141 -11.41 19.79 -7.79
C LYS A 141 -12.85 19.35 -8.01
N ARG A 142 -13.65 19.33 -6.94
CA ARG A 142 -15.08 19.09 -7.10
C ARG A 142 -15.71 20.21 -7.92
N LYS A 143 -16.54 19.87 -8.91
CA LYS A 143 -17.35 20.85 -9.62
C LYS A 143 -18.34 21.40 -8.60
N GLY A 144 -18.15 22.64 -8.17
CA GLY A 144 -19.12 23.32 -7.33
C GLY A 144 -20.49 23.31 -8.00
N GLU A 145 -21.55 23.18 -7.20
CA GLU A 145 -22.86 23.70 -7.61
C GLU A 145 -22.76 25.17 -8.03
#